data_AF-A0A8A4TL13-F1
#
_entry.id   AF-A0A8A4TL13-F1
#
_cell.length_a   1.000
_cell.length_b   1.000
_cell.length_c   1.000
_cell.angle_alpha   90.00
_cell.angle_beta   90.00
_cell.angle_gamma   90.00
#
_symmetry.space_group_name_H-M   'P 1'
#
loop_
_entity.id
_entity.type
_entity.pdbx_description
1 polymer ?
#
loop_
_entity_poly.entity_id
_entity_poly.type
_entity_poly.pdbx_seq_one_letter_code
_entity_poly.pdbx_strand_id
1 'polypeptide(L)'
;MSQKRSALARMIVLSAVTLAWLSVPPVPCLAADSAPYEIGIHLRLRYEDKQDFNFLEGSQSYGLTRLRLAGKVRLGEGGSYAFLELQDARVHGEDDPGVPAVREEVTPNFFVDELDVHQGYLFWRIGERLGLKVGRQKFNLGDKRLVASLEWANTARVFDGVRFTIGDPKARSLDVIASQPVTVNPDDPNDWARVGNRYFDSEFYALYFTDKATIDQGSYELFLFHRRQDELDDEVWNLGGRLTKKFGPVTWDLQGSQQFGDYNGLDHQAHAFVLAGTYAFATKGLSQIGVAYIQASGDGDALDGDHETFDNLYPLNHANYGYMDFFGLPNLENWEVTLKGRFPRNLQWRLAWHRFSLVESDQDAWYSAGLAPLYTPVVGPEANEDHAGDEVDFTLSFPILPKKLTVALGYSRFLAGDYLSVRGRDTDADFWFVQGLLTWNYRPTR
;
A
#
# COMPACT_ATOMS: atom_id res chain seq x y z
N MET A 1 39.03 39.78 -2.35
CA MET A 1 38.08 39.87 -3.49
C MET A 1 38.52 38.89 -4.56
N SER A 2 37.56 38.19 -5.16
CA SER A 2 37.69 37.28 -6.31
C SER A 2 38.22 35.86 -6.08
N GLN A 3 37.40 34.91 -6.55
CA GLN A 3 37.71 33.55 -6.99
C GLN A 3 38.16 32.48 -5.98
N LYS A 4 37.17 31.72 -5.49
CA LYS A 4 37.16 30.25 -5.50
C LYS A 4 35.72 29.75 -5.24
N ARG A 5 34.92 29.70 -6.31
CA ARG A 5 33.63 29.00 -6.36
C ARG A 5 33.70 27.97 -7.49
N SER A 6 33.98 26.72 -7.15
CA SER A 6 33.63 25.56 -7.98
C SER A 6 33.83 24.27 -7.17
N ALA A 7 32.91 23.33 -7.37
CA ALA A 7 32.89 21.95 -6.87
C ALA A 7 32.19 21.72 -5.51
N LEU A 8 30.85 21.89 -5.50
CA LEU A 8 29.93 21.04 -4.75
C LEU A 8 28.51 21.25 -5.29
N ALA A 9 28.33 20.89 -6.55
CA ALA A 9 27.02 20.74 -7.17
C ALA A 9 26.90 19.30 -7.65
N ARG A 10 25.74 18.68 -7.35
CA ARG A 10 25.32 17.29 -7.64
C ARG A 10 25.60 16.26 -6.53
N MET A 11 24.75 16.28 -5.50
CA MET A 11 24.04 15.10 -5.00
C MET A 11 22.97 15.59 -4.01
N ILE A 12 21.91 16.20 -4.53
CA ILE A 12 20.65 16.30 -3.78
C ILE A 12 19.78 15.18 -4.34
N VAL A 13 19.94 13.98 -3.77
CA VAL A 13 18.94 12.93 -3.90
C VAL A 13 17.82 13.34 -2.96
N LEU A 14 16.66 13.69 -3.51
CA LEU A 14 15.43 13.85 -2.75
C LEU A 14 15.22 12.59 -1.90
N SER A 15 15.30 12.74 -0.59
CA SER A 15 14.96 11.72 0.38
C SER A 15 13.43 11.65 0.49
N ALA A 16 12.79 11.05 -0.50
CA ALA A 16 11.43 10.54 -0.41
C ALA A 16 11.52 9.03 -0.66
N VAL A 17 12.01 8.30 0.35
CA VAL A 17 12.09 6.83 0.34
C VAL A 17 11.50 6.31 1.65
N THR A 18 10.24 6.63 1.88
CA THR A 18 9.32 5.76 2.61
C THR A 18 8.87 4.67 1.62
N LEU A 19 9.09 3.40 2.00
CA LEU A 19 8.57 2.17 1.37
C LEU A 19 8.93 1.84 -0.11
N ALA A 20 9.75 2.63 -0.81
CA ALA A 20 9.95 2.47 -2.26
C ALA A 20 10.87 1.31 -2.71
N TRP A 21 11.47 0.54 -1.81
CA TRP A 21 12.47 -0.48 -2.19
C TRP A 21 11.85 -1.79 -2.71
N LEU A 22 10.64 -2.13 -2.24
CA LEU A 22 9.90 -3.33 -2.62
C LEU A 22 8.64 -3.05 -3.44
N SER A 23 8.15 -1.80 -3.42
CA SER A 23 7.14 -1.40 -4.39
C SER A 23 7.81 -1.31 -5.76
N VAL A 24 7.33 -2.13 -6.69
CA VAL A 24 7.61 -1.95 -8.12
C VAL A 24 7.39 -0.46 -8.39
N PRO A 25 8.41 0.29 -8.86
CA PRO A 25 8.18 1.67 -9.21
C PRO A 25 7.01 1.68 -10.18
N PRO A 26 5.96 2.51 -9.99
CA PRO A 26 4.99 2.70 -11.04
C PRO A 26 5.77 2.99 -12.33
N VAL A 27 5.35 2.40 -13.45
CA VAL A 27 5.90 2.71 -14.78
C VAL A 27 6.15 4.22 -14.78
N PRO A 28 7.41 4.67 -14.93
CA PRO A 28 7.80 6.02 -14.56
C PRO A 28 6.82 7.00 -15.16
N CYS A 29 6.26 7.89 -14.32
CA CYS A 29 5.48 9.02 -14.79
C CYS A 29 6.30 9.72 -15.87
N LEU A 30 5.88 9.53 -17.11
CA LEU A 30 6.66 9.89 -18.28
C LEU A 30 6.71 11.40 -18.41
N ALA A 31 7.90 11.96 -18.19
CA ALA A 31 8.26 13.25 -18.77
C ALA A 31 8.04 13.17 -20.29
N ALA A 32 7.75 14.31 -20.91
CA ALA A 32 7.50 14.44 -22.34
C ALA A 32 8.65 13.82 -23.16
N ASP A 33 8.51 12.54 -23.51
CA ASP A 33 9.48 11.76 -24.27
C ASP A 33 9.07 11.82 -25.75
N SER A 34 10.04 11.89 -26.65
CA SER A 34 9.82 12.10 -28.09
C SER A 34 9.36 10.84 -28.84
N ALA A 35 9.32 9.69 -28.15
CA ALA A 35 8.96 8.40 -28.70
C ALA A 35 7.44 8.30 -29.01
N PRO A 36 7.04 7.80 -30.20
CA PRO A 36 5.63 7.64 -30.55
C PRO A 36 4.91 6.56 -29.74
N TYR A 37 5.64 5.54 -29.29
CA TYR A 37 5.09 4.46 -28.48
C TYR A 37 6.15 3.85 -27.55
N GLU A 38 5.69 3.11 -26.54
CA GLU A 38 6.53 2.33 -25.62
C GLU A 38 5.92 0.95 -25.40
N ILE A 39 6.78 -0.04 -25.22
CA ILE A 39 6.38 -1.42 -24.86
C ILE A 39 7.11 -1.81 -23.59
N GLY A 40 6.39 -2.39 -22.63
CA GLY A 40 6.91 -2.84 -21.35
C GLY A 40 6.61 -4.31 -21.11
N ILE A 41 7.57 -5.01 -20.50
CA ILE A 41 7.40 -6.37 -19.97
C ILE A 41 7.83 -6.33 -18.50
N HIS A 42 6.95 -6.79 -17.62
CA HIS A 42 7.27 -7.01 -16.21
C HIS A 42 7.01 -8.46 -15.85
N LEU A 43 8.04 -9.16 -15.40
CA LEU A 43 7.93 -10.52 -14.89
C LEU A 43 8.32 -10.51 -13.42
N ARG A 44 7.42 -11.01 -12.57
CA ARG A 44 7.65 -11.22 -11.15
C ARG A 44 7.53 -12.70 -10.83
N LEU A 45 8.51 -13.22 -10.11
CA LEU A 45 8.50 -14.53 -9.50
C LEU A 45 8.63 -14.31 -8.01
N ARG A 46 7.76 -14.90 -7.18
CA ARG A 46 7.88 -14.85 -5.73
C ARG A 46 7.65 -16.24 -5.16
N TYR A 47 8.43 -16.62 -4.17
CA TYR A 47 8.15 -17.77 -3.32
C TYR A 47 7.91 -17.23 -1.92
N GLU A 48 6.89 -17.76 -1.25
CA GLU A 48 6.51 -17.46 0.12
C GLU A 48 6.47 -18.74 0.93
N ASP A 49 6.94 -18.66 2.17
CA ASP A 49 6.88 -19.72 3.17
C ASP A 49 6.45 -19.12 4.49
N LYS A 50 5.39 -19.68 5.06
CA LYS A 50 4.68 -19.20 6.24
C LYS A 50 4.63 -20.33 7.25
N GLN A 51 5.06 -20.05 8.47
CA GLN A 51 5.00 -20.99 9.59
C GLN A 51 4.13 -20.39 10.67
N ASP A 52 3.20 -21.20 11.18
CA ASP A 52 2.38 -20.92 12.35
C ASP A 52 1.52 -19.66 12.26
N PHE A 53 1.02 -19.31 11.06
CA PHE A 53 0.21 -18.09 10.83
C PHE A 53 -1.18 -18.09 11.47
N ASN A 54 -1.61 -19.21 12.06
CA ASN A 54 -2.77 -19.30 12.96
C ASN A 54 -2.36 -19.26 14.44
N PHE A 55 -1.08 -19.01 14.74
CA PHE A 55 -0.48 -19.07 16.08
C PHE A 55 -0.63 -20.45 16.75
N LEU A 56 -0.59 -21.49 15.91
CA LEU A 56 -0.51 -22.91 16.25
C LEU A 56 0.47 -23.57 15.27
N GLU A 57 0.92 -24.79 15.55
CA GLU A 57 1.79 -25.53 14.63
C GLU A 57 1.14 -25.71 13.24
N GLY A 58 1.80 -25.20 12.20
CA GLY A 58 1.35 -25.32 10.81
C GLY A 58 2.30 -24.67 9.82
N SER A 59 2.21 -25.04 8.55
CA SER A 59 3.05 -24.46 7.51
C SER A 59 2.28 -24.24 6.22
N GLN A 60 2.70 -23.28 5.42
CA GLN A 60 2.18 -23.05 4.08
C GLN A 60 3.27 -22.47 3.20
N SER A 61 3.43 -23.02 2.00
CA SER A 61 4.38 -22.49 1.03
C SER A 61 3.82 -22.52 -0.37
N TYR A 62 4.09 -21.46 -1.14
CA TYR A 62 3.65 -21.38 -2.53
C TYR A 62 4.55 -20.49 -3.37
N GLY A 63 4.53 -20.75 -4.67
CA GLY A 63 5.10 -19.90 -5.70
C GLY A 63 4.04 -19.01 -6.34
N LEU A 64 4.42 -17.77 -6.64
CA LEU A 64 3.62 -16.81 -7.39
C LEU A 64 4.36 -16.37 -8.63
N THR A 65 3.66 -16.39 -9.76
CA THR A 65 4.13 -15.79 -11.01
C THR A 65 3.24 -14.64 -11.40
N ARG A 66 3.82 -13.58 -11.96
CA ARG A 66 3.07 -12.49 -12.59
C ARG A 66 3.79 -11.97 -13.82
N LEU A 67 3.10 -12.00 -14.95
CA LEU A 67 3.50 -11.36 -16.19
C LEU A 67 2.62 -10.14 -16.44
N ARG A 68 3.22 -9.01 -16.79
CA ARG A 68 2.50 -7.87 -17.37
C ARG A 68 3.12 -7.45 -18.68
N LEU A 69 2.26 -7.24 -19.67
CA LEU A 69 2.61 -6.74 -21.00
C LEU A 69 1.93 -5.40 -21.22
N ALA A 70 2.72 -4.34 -21.34
CA ALA A 70 2.21 -2.98 -21.43
C ALA A 70 2.54 -2.33 -22.77
N GLY A 71 1.59 -1.56 -23.30
CA GLY A 71 1.73 -0.72 -24.47
C GLY A 71 1.26 0.71 -24.16
N LYS A 72 2.06 1.69 -24.55
CA LYS A 72 1.70 3.11 -24.50
C LYS A 72 1.84 3.74 -25.86
N VAL A 73 0.84 4.48 -26.32
CA VAL A 73 0.88 5.19 -27.61
C VAL A 73 0.59 6.67 -27.40
N ARG A 74 1.46 7.52 -27.92
CA ARG A 74 1.28 8.98 -27.87
C ARG A 74 0.19 9.42 -28.85
N LEU A 75 -0.71 10.27 -28.38
CA LEU A 75 -1.80 10.85 -29.16
C LEU A 75 -1.48 12.31 -29.48
N GLY A 76 -0.97 12.56 -30.69
CA GLY A 76 -0.58 13.90 -31.13
C GLY A 76 0.64 14.48 -30.39
N GLU A 77 0.79 15.81 -30.40
CA GLU A 77 1.97 16.50 -29.86
C GLU A 77 1.80 17.06 -28.44
N GLY A 78 0.56 17.10 -27.93
CA GLY A 78 0.21 17.67 -26.62
C GLY A 78 0.55 16.82 -25.40
N GLY A 79 1.17 15.65 -25.59
CA GLY A 79 1.50 14.71 -24.50
C GLY A 79 0.33 13.90 -23.96
N SER A 80 -0.81 13.90 -24.66
CA SER A 80 -1.88 12.93 -24.50
C SER A 80 -1.41 11.55 -24.95
N TYR A 81 -1.97 10.48 -24.38
CA TYR A 81 -1.59 9.10 -24.71
C TYR A 81 -2.70 8.09 -24.38
N ALA A 82 -2.64 6.94 -25.03
CA ALA A 82 -3.39 5.73 -24.67
C ALA A 82 -2.45 4.74 -23.99
N PHE A 83 -2.97 3.97 -23.02
CA PHE A 83 -2.23 2.94 -22.30
C PHE A 83 -3.08 1.67 -22.16
N LEU A 84 -2.44 0.52 -22.37
CA LEU A 84 -3.00 -0.80 -22.13
C LEU A 84 -1.95 -1.66 -21.42
N GLU A 85 -2.35 -2.41 -20.41
CA GLU A 85 -1.55 -3.40 -19.70
C GLU A 85 -2.37 -4.67 -19.51
N LEU A 86 -1.88 -5.77 -20.07
CA LEU A 86 -2.39 -7.10 -19.81
C LEU A 86 -1.65 -7.70 -18.61
N GLN A 87 -2.31 -8.55 -17.84
CA GLN A 87 -1.74 -9.28 -16.71
C GLN A 87 -2.12 -10.76 -16.79
N ASP A 88 -1.19 -11.62 -16.41
CA ASP A 88 -1.45 -13.02 -16.04
C ASP A 88 -0.73 -13.27 -14.71
N ALA A 89 -1.45 -13.71 -13.69
CA ALA A 89 -0.98 -13.96 -12.33
C ALA A 89 -1.44 -15.35 -11.87
N ARG A 90 -0.51 -16.16 -11.36
CA ARG A 90 -0.76 -17.57 -11.00
C ARG A 90 -0.12 -17.93 -9.66
N VAL A 91 -0.69 -18.94 -9.01
CA VAL A 91 -0.17 -19.65 -7.84
C VAL A 91 0.37 -21.01 -8.29
N HIS A 92 1.39 -21.52 -7.60
CA HIS A 92 2.01 -22.81 -7.89
C HIS A 92 2.44 -23.50 -6.59
N GLY A 93 2.30 -24.82 -6.53
CA GLY A 93 2.85 -25.63 -5.44
C GLY A 93 2.21 -25.37 -4.08
N GLU A 94 0.95 -24.93 -4.07
CA GLU A 94 0.15 -24.86 -2.85
C GLU A 94 -0.34 -26.28 -2.53
N ASP A 95 0.35 -26.94 -1.59
CA ASP A 95 0.09 -28.34 -1.24
C ASP A 95 -0.60 -28.50 0.14
N ASP A 96 -0.81 -27.42 0.90
CA ASP A 96 -1.30 -27.45 2.29
C ASP A 96 -2.47 -26.46 2.52
N PRO A 97 -3.59 -26.83 3.18
CA PRO A 97 -4.60 -25.90 3.66
C PRO A 97 -4.08 -25.05 4.84
N GLY A 98 -3.07 -24.22 4.57
CA GLY A 98 -2.55 -23.25 5.52
C GLY A 98 -3.59 -22.22 5.95
N VAL A 99 -3.21 -21.38 6.91
CA VAL A 99 -4.07 -20.31 7.42
C VAL A 99 -3.33 -18.98 7.28
N PRO A 100 -3.91 -17.96 6.60
CA PRO A 100 -5.11 -18.05 5.77
C PRO A 100 -4.84 -18.84 4.48
N ALA A 101 -5.76 -19.72 4.12
CA ALA A 101 -5.61 -20.57 2.93
C ALA A 101 -5.53 -19.73 1.65
N VAL A 102 -4.66 -20.13 0.73
CA VAL A 102 -4.72 -19.64 -0.65
C VAL A 102 -5.91 -20.29 -1.33
N ARG A 103 -6.89 -19.49 -1.72
CA ARG A 103 -8.06 -19.94 -2.45
C ARG A 103 -8.00 -19.37 -3.86
N GLU A 104 -7.80 -20.23 -4.83
CA GLU A 104 -7.63 -19.81 -6.23
C GLU A 104 -8.99 -19.52 -6.90
N GLU A 105 -10.06 -20.07 -6.36
CA GLU A 105 -11.42 -20.05 -6.88
C GLU A 105 -12.30 -18.93 -6.28
N VAL A 106 -11.82 -18.20 -5.27
CA VAL A 106 -12.62 -17.14 -4.66
C VAL A 106 -12.58 -15.87 -5.50
N THR A 107 -13.70 -15.16 -5.48
CA THR A 107 -13.84 -13.82 -6.07
C THR A 107 -14.25 -12.85 -4.96
N PRO A 108 -13.55 -11.72 -4.76
CA PRO A 108 -12.39 -11.22 -5.50
C PRO A 108 -11.10 -12.00 -5.19
N ASN A 109 -10.22 -12.16 -6.19
CA ASN A 109 -8.95 -12.89 -6.03
C ASN A 109 -7.70 -11.99 -5.97
N PHE A 110 -6.85 -12.22 -4.97
CA PHE A 110 -5.59 -11.47 -4.78
C PHE A 110 -4.33 -12.22 -5.23
N PHE A 111 -4.49 -13.48 -5.63
CA PHE A 111 -3.42 -14.41 -5.97
C PHE A 111 -3.41 -14.80 -7.44
N VAL A 112 -4.59 -15.07 -8.01
CA VAL A 112 -4.79 -15.57 -9.38
C VAL A 112 -5.59 -14.57 -10.20
N ASP A 113 -5.12 -14.32 -11.42
CA ASP A 113 -5.79 -13.54 -12.45
C ASP A 113 -5.36 -14.13 -13.79
N GLU A 114 -6.27 -14.75 -14.53
CA GLU A 114 -5.94 -15.25 -15.85
C GLU A 114 -5.61 -14.08 -16.80
N LEU A 115 -5.19 -14.38 -18.04
CA LEU A 115 -4.77 -13.33 -18.95
C LEU A 115 -5.91 -12.33 -19.24
N ASP A 116 -5.85 -11.15 -18.60
CA ASP A 116 -6.88 -10.11 -18.71
C ASP A 116 -6.28 -8.69 -18.72
N VAL A 117 -7.13 -7.69 -18.95
CA VAL A 117 -6.82 -6.26 -18.93
C VAL A 117 -6.71 -5.77 -17.49
N HIS A 118 -5.47 -5.58 -17.06
CA HIS A 118 -5.17 -4.97 -15.76
C HIS A 118 -5.37 -3.46 -15.77
N GLN A 119 -4.88 -2.78 -16.80
CA GLN A 119 -5.10 -1.34 -16.97
C GLN A 119 -5.40 -1.02 -18.43
N GLY A 120 -6.26 -0.05 -18.66
CA GLY A 120 -6.69 0.38 -19.98
C GLY A 120 -7.29 1.76 -19.87
N TYR A 121 -6.56 2.79 -20.32
CA TYR A 121 -7.02 4.17 -20.16
C TYR A 121 -6.49 5.13 -21.22
N LEU A 122 -7.23 6.21 -21.40
CA LEU A 122 -6.83 7.38 -22.15
C LEU A 122 -6.44 8.50 -21.19
N PHE A 123 -5.35 9.19 -21.51
CA PHE A 123 -4.93 10.40 -20.83
C PHE A 123 -4.88 11.56 -21.81
N TRP A 124 -5.61 12.63 -21.49
CA TRP A 124 -5.57 13.89 -22.21
C TRP A 124 -4.87 14.94 -21.37
N ARG A 125 -3.87 15.59 -21.96
CA ARG A 125 -3.30 16.82 -21.42
C ARG A 125 -4.00 18.00 -22.07
N ILE A 126 -4.64 18.84 -21.26
CA ILE A 126 -5.40 20.01 -21.70
C ILE A 126 -4.64 21.25 -21.24
N GLY A 127 -3.92 21.89 -22.17
CA GLY A 127 -2.98 22.95 -21.84
C GLY A 127 -1.84 22.46 -20.94
N GLU A 128 -1.34 23.34 -20.07
CA GLU A 128 -0.19 23.04 -19.21
C GLU A 128 -0.57 22.54 -17.81
N ARG A 129 -1.82 22.75 -17.39
CA ARG A 129 -2.24 22.58 -15.99
C ARG A 129 -3.39 21.60 -15.79
N LEU A 130 -3.98 21.06 -16.86
CA LEU A 130 -5.11 20.15 -16.72
C LEU A 130 -4.76 18.79 -17.33
N GLY A 131 -5.11 17.74 -16.59
CA GLY A 131 -5.00 16.35 -17.03
C GLY A 131 -6.33 15.64 -16.80
N LEU A 132 -6.79 14.90 -17.80
CA LEU A 132 -7.95 14.02 -17.68
C LEU A 132 -7.52 12.59 -17.98
N LYS A 133 -7.76 11.67 -17.05
CA LYS A 133 -7.52 10.24 -17.23
C LYS A 133 -8.82 9.48 -17.07
N VAL A 134 -9.19 8.68 -18.08
CA VAL A 134 -10.44 7.91 -18.10
C VAL A 134 -10.14 6.46 -18.47
N GLY A 135 -10.66 5.53 -17.67
CA GLY A 135 -10.52 4.08 -17.86
C GLY A 135 -9.93 3.38 -16.64
N ARG A 136 -9.60 2.11 -16.81
CA ARG A 136 -9.03 1.21 -15.79
C ARG A 136 -7.63 1.64 -15.40
N GLN A 137 -7.43 2.02 -14.15
CA GLN A 137 -6.20 2.64 -13.68
C GLN A 137 -5.90 2.30 -12.22
N LYS A 138 -4.64 2.51 -11.83
CA LYS A 138 -4.20 2.41 -10.43
C LYS A 138 -4.29 3.74 -9.72
N PHE A 139 -4.75 3.72 -8.48
CA PHE A 139 -4.62 4.83 -7.55
C PHE A 139 -3.57 4.54 -6.49
N ASN A 140 -2.75 5.54 -6.20
CA ASN A 140 -1.75 5.54 -5.15
C ASN A 140 -1.66 6.99 -4.65
N LEU A 141 -2.36 7.28 -3.56
CA LEU A 141 -2.45 8.62 -2.96
C LEU A 141 -1.65 8.66 -1.66
N GLY A 142 -1.02 9.79 -1.38
CA GLY A 142 -0.22 10.01 -0.18
C GLY A 142 0.87 8.97 0.03
N ASP A 143 0.97 8.47 1.26
CA ASP A 143 1.83 7.37 1.68
C ASP A 143 1.19 5.98 1.48
N LYS A 144 0.04 5.91 0.81
CA LYS A 144 -0.67 4.67 0.47
C LYS A 144 -1.29 3.94 1.66
N ARG A 145 -1.44 4.62 2.82
CA ARG A 145 -2.15 4.06 3.98
C ARG A 145 -3.65 3.95 3.77
N LEU A 146 -4.24 4.85 2.97
CA LEU A 146 -5.69 4.87 2.72
C LEU A 146 -6.07 4.44 1.29
N VAL A 147 -5.27 4.84 0.27
CA VAL A 147 -5.59 4.53 -1.13
C VAL A 147 -4.34 4.10 -1.89
N ALA A 148 -4.33 2.83 -2.29
CA ALA A 148 -3.22 2.16 -2.92
C ALA A 148 -3.67 1.07 -3.90
N SER A 149 -2.79 0.78 -4.84
CA SER A 149 -2.98 -0.31 -5.80
C SER A 149 -2.52 -1.67 -5.25
N LEU A 150 -2.09 -1.77 -3.99
CA LEU A 150 -1.70 -3.03 -3.34
C LEU A 150 -0.75 -3.90 -4.19
N GLU A 151 0.38 -3.33 -4.67
CA GLU A 151 1.31 -4.07 -5.55
C GLU A 151 2.02 -5.26 -4.89
N TRP A 152 1.91 -5.39 -3.57
CA TRP A 152 2.33 -6.59 -2.84
C TRP A 152 1.50 -7.80 -3.26
N ALA A 153 0.17 -7.68 -3.35
CA ALA A 153 -0.70 -8.73 -3.85
C ALA A 153 -0.27 -9.17 -5.27
N ASN A 154 -0.62 -10.41 -5.64
CA ASN A 154 -0.25 -10.91 -6.96
C ASN A 154 -1.02 -10.18 -8.04
N THR A 155 -2.32 -10.03 -7.90
CA THR A 155 -3.17 -9.41 -8.92
C THR A 155 -3.10 -7.87 -8.87
N ALA A 156 -2.90 -7.29 -7.67
CA ALA A 156 -2.91 -5.86 -7.39
C ALA A 156 -4.27 -5.19 -7.71
N ARG A 157 -4.60 -4.11 -7.00
CA ARG A 157 -5.90 -3.43 -7.14
C ARG A 157 -5.88 -2.41 -8.26
N VAL A 158 -6.95 -2.39 -9.05
CA VAL A 158 -7.25 -1.40 -10.10
C VAL A 158 -8.68 -0.93 -10.01
N PHE A 159 -8.96 0.21 -10.65
CA PHE A 159 -10.24 0.90 -10.57
C PHE A 159 -10.62 1.39 -11.96
N ASP A 160 -11.89 1.22 -12.33
CA ASP A 160 -12.47 1.87 -13.49
C ASP A 160 -12.98 3.25 -13.06
N GLY A 161 -12.56 4.31 -13.75
CA GLY A 161 -13.00 5.64 -13.36
C GLY A 161 -12.36 6.79 -14.10
N VAL A 162 -12.62 7.98 -13.57
CA VAL A 162 -12.14 9.26 -14.07
C VAL A 162 -11.29 9.93 -13.01
N ARG A 163 -10.13 10.46 -13.42
CA ARG A 163 -9.31 11.35 -12.62
C ARG A 163 -9.07 12.64 -13.39
N PHE A 164 -9.51 13.74 -12.81
CA PHE A 164 -9.23 15.08 -13.31
C PHE A 164 -8.20 15.76 -12.40
N THR A 165 -7.05 16.09 -12.97
CA THR A 165 -5.93 16.74 -12.27
C THR A 165 -5.87 18.22 -12.67
N ILE A 166 -5.89 19.10 -11.69
CA ILE A 166 -5.77 20.55 -11.85
C ILE A 166 -4.45 20.99 -11.20
N GLY A 167 -3.59 21.69 -11.94
CA GLY A 167 -2.29 22.18 -11.49
C GLY A 167 -1.11 21.34 -11.99
N ASP A 168 0.02 21.44 -11.27
CA ASP A 168 1.25 20.68 -11.54
C ASP A 168 1.50 19.70 -10.38
N PRO A 169 1.39 18.37 -10.60
CA PRO A 169 1.67 17.35 -9.58
C PRO A 169 3.07 17.39 -8.95
N LYS A 170 4.02 18.11 -9.58
CA LYS A 170 5.35 18.34 -9.04
C LYS A 170 5.43 19.52 -8.07
N ALA A 171 4.44 20.42 -8.10
CA ALA A 171 4.40 21.63 -7.29
C ALA A 171 3.11 21.74 -6.48
N ARG A 172 1.97 21.99 -7.13
CA ARG A 172 0.65 22.06 -6.50
C ARG A 172 -0.40 21.49 -7.43
N SER A 173 -1.18 20.53 -6.93
CA SER A 173 -2.25 19.90 -7.70
C SER A 173 -3.46 19.57 -6.84
N LEU A 174 -4.63 19.55 -7.48
CA LEU A 174 -5.86 18.96 -6.98
C LEU A 174 -6.27 17.84 -7.93
N ASP A 175 -6.48 16.64 -7.39
CA ASP A 175 -7.13 15.56 -8.09
C ASP A 175 -8.59 15.44 -7.66
N VAL A 176 -9.47 15.32 -8.65
CA VAL A 176 -10.88 14.97 -8.48
C VAL A 176 -11.09 13.60 -9.10
N ILE A 177 -11.53 12.63 -8.32
CA ILE A 177 -11.65 11.22 -8.71
C ILE A 177 -13.09 10.76 -8.49
N ALA A 178 -13.61 10.02 -9.45
CA ALA A 178 -14.81 9.20 -9.34
C ALA A 178 -14.50 7.85 -9.97
N SER A 179 -14.69 6.77 -9.22
CA SER A 179 -14.24 5.43 -9.64
C SER A 179 -14.94 4.32 -8.88
N GLN A 180 -14.80 3.12 -9.39
CA GLN A 180 -15.20 1.88 -8.73
C GLN A 180 -14.03 0.88 -8.81
N PRO A 181 -13.73 0.13 -7.75
CA PRO A 181 -12.77 -0.98 -7.83
C PRO A 181 -13.22 -2.01 -8.86
N VAL A 182 -12.26 -2.63 -9.52
CA VAL A 182 -12.53 -3.75 -10.41
C VAL A 182 -12.20 -5.03 -9.66
N THR A 183 -13.15 -5.94 -9.64
CA THR A 183 -13.00 -7.25 -9.04
C THR A 183 -12.15 -8.13 -9.95
N VAL A 184 -11.19 -8.83 -9.34
CA VAL A 184 -10.47 -9.90 -10.02
C VAL A 184 -11.29 -11.18 -9.90
N ASN A 185 -11.75 -11.69 -11.04
CA ASN A 185 -12.51 -12.92 -11.17
C ASN A 185 -11.63 -13.96 -11.90
N PRO A 186 -11.28 -15.10 -11.26
CA PRO A 186 -10.48 -16.14 -11.89
C PRO A 186 -11.15 -16.83 -13.09
N ASP A 187 -12.48 -16.82 -13.17
CA ASP A 187 -13.24 -17.63 -14.15
C ASP A 187 -13.90 -16.78 -15.26
N ASP A 188 -13.97 -15.46 -15.10
CA ASP A 188 -14.61 -14.52 -16.03
C ASP A 188 -13.77 -13.23 -16.18
N PRO A 189 -14.00 -12.40 -17.22
CA PRO A 189 -13.34 -11.10 -17.33
C PRO A 189 -13.56 -10.21 -16.10
N ASN A 190 -12.50 -9.55 -15.66
CA ASN A 190 -12.49 -8.65 -14.52
C ASN A 190 -13.37 -7.43 -14.78
N ASP A 191 -14.41 -7.27 -13.98
CA ASP A 191 -15.40 -6.19 -14.09
C ASP A 191 -15.91 -5.72 -12.72
N TRP A 192 -17.12 -5.15 -12.71
CA TRP A 192 -17.81 -4.61 -11.53
C TRP A 192 -18.96 -5.50 -11.08
N ALA A 193 -18.97 -6.79 -11.46
CA ALA A 193 -19.94 -7.75 -10.97
C ALA A 193 -19.95 -7.74 -9.44
N ARG A 194 -21.17 -7.75 -8.87
CA ARG A 194 -21.35 -7.72 -7.43
C ARG A 194 -21.00 -9.08 -6.84
N VAL A 195 -20.04 -9.08 -5.94
CA VAL A 195 -19.43 -10.30 -5.37
C VAL A 195 -19.70 -10.44 -3.87
N GLY A 196 -20.55 -9.57 -3.31
CA GLY A 196 -20.88 -9.55 -1.89
C GLY A 196 -19.72 -9.04 -1.04
N ASN A 197 -18.81 -8.25 -1.63
CA ASN A 197 -17.67 -7.69 -0.92
C ASN A 197 -17.83 -6.18 -0.74
N ARG A 198 -17.86 -5.74 0.52
CA ARG A 198 -18.03 -4.34 0.93
C ARG A 198 -17.15 -3.35 0.16
N TYR A 199 -15.90 -3.71 -0.12
CA TYR A 199 -14.96 -2.81 -0.78
C TYR A 199 -15.07 -2.89 -2.30
N PHE A 200 -15.13 -4.08 -2.89
CA PHE A 200 -15.18 -4.21 -4.35
C PHE A 200 -16.54 -3.85 -4.97
N ASP A 201 -17.62 -3.98 -4.21
CA ASP A 201 -18.97 -3.59 -4.64
C ASP A 201 -19.26 -2.10 -4.38
N SER A 202 -18.26 -1.31 -3.95
CA SER A 202 -18.45 0.09 -3.54
C SER A 202 -17.96 1.11 -4.57
N GLU A 203 -18.58 2.29 -4.56
CA GLU A 203 -18.14 3.45 -5.29
C GLU A 203 -17.10 4.24 -4.48
N PHE A 204 -16.16 4.89 -5.16
CA PHE A 204 -15.11 5.71 -4.54
C PHE A 204 -14.95 7.06 -5.22
N TYR A 205 -15.05 8.12 -4.42
CA TYR A 205 -14.85 9.50 -4.83
C TYR A 205 -13.74 10.15 -4.00
N ALA A 206 -12.95 11.02 -4.63
CA ALA A 206 -11.86 11.70 -3.94
C ALA A 206 -11.70 13.16 -4.39
N LEU A 207 -11.46 14.03 -3.41
CA LEU A 207 -10.75 15.29 -3.59
C LEU A 207 -9.39 15.16 -2.91
N TYR A 208 -8.32 15.28 -3.67
CA TYR A 208 -6.96 15.09 -3.16
C TYR A 208 -6.06 16.25 -3.56
N PHE A 209 -5.76 17.12 -2.60
CA PHE A 209 -4.91 18.28 -2.79
C PHE A 209 -3.47 17.98 -2.31
N THR A 210 -2.49 18.44 -3.08
CA THR A 210 -1.07 18.33 -2.76
C THR A 210 -0.37 19.66 -3.00
N ASP A 211 0.46 20.09 -2.04
CA ASP A 211 1.32 21.26 -2.17
C ASP A 211 2.73 20.95 -1.67
N LYS A 212 3.68 20.92 -2.60
CA LYS A 212 5.13 20.75 -2.40
C LYS A 212 5.90 22.05 -2.58
N ALA A 213 5.20 23.13 -2.95
CA ALA A 213 5.81 24.41 -3.32
C ALA A 213 5.81 25.42 -2.16
N THR A 214 4.82 25.33 -1.25
CA THR A 214 4.69 26.28 -0.13
C THR A 214 5.66 25.99 1.01
N ILE A 215 5.89 24.71 1.32
CA ILE A 215 6.72 24.29 2.44
C ILE A 215 8.10 23.90 1.91
N ASP A 216 9.13 24.70 2.21
CA ASP A 216 10.51 24.35 1.82
C ASP A 216 10.91 22.97 2.38
N GLN A 217 11.50 22.10 1.55
CA GLN A 217 11.88 20.73 1.92
C GLN A 217 10.75 19.96 2.65
N GLY A 218 9.51 20.14 2.21
CA GLY A 218 8.35 19.48 2.77
C GLY A 218 7.18 19.50 1.82
N SER A 219 6.04 19.03 2.30
CA SER A 219 4.76 19.09 1.58
C SER A 219 3.61 19.02 2.57
N TYR A 220 2.46 19.54 2.18
CA TYR A 220 1.22 19.17 2.83
C TYR A 220 0.20 18.67 1.81
N GLU A 221 -0.66 17.78 2.29
CA GLU A 221 -1.68 17.08 1.54
C GLU A 221 -2.99 17.23 2.33
N LEU A 222 -4.09 17.48 1.62
CA LEU A 222 -5.44 17.52 2.20
C LEU A 222 -6.32 16.62 1.36
N PHE A 223 -7.17 15.82 2.00
CA PHE A 223 -8.00 14.87 1.30
C PHE A 223 -9.39 14.76 1.89
N LEU A 224 -10.37 14.60 1.01
CA LEU A 224 -11.72 14.17 1.30
C LEU A 224 -12.00 12.95 0.43
N PHE A 225 -12.22 11.80 1.07
CA PHE A 225 -12.61 10.57 0.41
C PHE A 225 -14.05 10.22 0.78
N HIS A 226 -14.75 9.58 -0.14
CA HIS A 226 -16.11 9.11 0.05
C HIS A 226 -16.22 7.71 -0.56
N ARG A 227 -16.56 6.72 0.28
CA ARG A 227 -16.84 5.35 -0.11
C ARG A 227 -18.31 5.07 0.14
N ARG A 228 -19.00 4.53 -0.87
CA ARG A 228 -20.43 4.25 -0.78
C ARG A 228 -20.75 2.83 -1.25
N GLN A 229 -21.53 2.10 -0.48
CA GLN A 229 -22.03 0.76 -0.84
C GLN A 229 -23.51 0.69 -0.42
N ASP A 230 -24.42 0.80 -1.39
CA ASP A 230 -25.85 0.97 -1.11
C ASP A 230 -26.53 -0.27 -0.52
N GLU A 231 -26.09 -1.48 -0.87
CA GLU A 231 -26.72 -2.73 -0.39
C GLU A 231 -26.43 -3.02 1.07
N LEU A 232 -25.30 -2.52 1.56
CA LEU A 232 -24.86 -2.61 2.95
C LEU A 232 -25.19 -1.33 3.72
N ASP A 233 -25.78 -0.31 3.11
CA ASP A 233 -26.03 0.98 3.78
C ASP A 233 -24.73 1.59 4.34
N ASP A 234 -23.68 1.59 3.50
CA ASP A 234 -22.41 2.25 3.77
C ASP A 234 -22.35 3.60 3.06
N GLU A 235 -22.11 4.67 3.83
CA GLU A 235 -21.74 5.98 3.35
C GLU A 235 -20.61 6.53 4.21
N VAL A 236 -19.36 6.19 3.88
CA VAL A 236 -18.19 6.58 4.68
C VAL A 236 -17.49 7.79 4.04
N TRP A 237 -17.54 8.92 4.73
CA TRP A 237 -16.71 10.09 4.43
C TRP A 237 -15.44 10.06 5.26
N ASN A 238 -14.29 10.37 4.67
CA ASN A 238 -13.00 10.46 5.35
C ASN A 238 -12.34 11.81 5.02
N LEU A 239 -12.25 12.68 6.01
CA LEU A 239 -11.57 13.97 5.93
C LEU A 239 -10.21 13.85 6.64
N GLY A 240 -9.14 14.21 5.94
CA GLY A 240 -7.82 14.17 6.56
C GLY A 240 -6.77 15.02 5.87
N GLY A 241 -5.56 14.94 6.42
CA GLY A 241 -4.42 15.67 5.92
C GLY A 241 -3.11 15.04 6.34
N ARG A 242 -2.04 15.40 5.62
CA ARG A 242 -0.69 14.97 5.90
C ARG A 242 0.31 16.10 5.74
N LEU A 243 1.29 16.19 6.62
CA LEU A 243 2.36 17.18 6.60
C LEU A 243 3.70 16.47 6.71
N THR A 244 4.58 16.71 5.73
CA THR A 244 5.98 16.29 5.80
C THR A 244 6.89 17.51 5.84
N LYS A 245 7.94 17.45 6.66
CA LYS A 245 8.92 18.54 6.75
C LYS A 245 10.29 18.04 7.17
N LYS A 246 11.31 18.48 6.44
CA LYS A 246 12.72 18.24 6.78
C LYS A 246 13.32 19.41 7.55
N PHE A 247 14.04 19.08 8.63
CA PHE A 247 14.88 19.98 9.42
C PHE A 247 16.28 19.39 9.55
N GLY A 248 17.19 19.78 8.64
CA GLY A 248 18.54 19.20 8.60
C GLY A 248 18.49 17.69 8.31
N PRO A 249 19.04 16.82 9.18
CA PRO A 249 18.97 15.37 9.00
C PRO A 249 17.62 14.75 9.42
N VAL A 250 16.76 15.51 10.13
CA VAL A 250 15.48 15.02 10.64
C VAL A 250 14.36 15.29 9.63
N THR A 251 13.48 14.32 9.42
CA THR A 251 12.22 14.48 8.67
C THR A 251 11.05 14.09 9.57
N TRP A 252 10.07 14.97 9.69
CA TRP A 252 8.78 14.70 10.34
C TRP A 252 7.73 14.37 9.29
N ASP A 253 6.83 13.47 9.64
CA ASP A 253 5.68 13.04 8.85
C ASP A 253 4.48 12.87 9.79
N LEU A 254 3.46 13.69 9.60
CA LEU A 254 2.25 13.73 10.42
C LEU A 254 1.06 13.49 9.51
N GLN A 255 0.18 12.53 9.84
CA GLN A 255 -1.07 12.31 9.13
C GLN A 255 -2.21 12.17 10.14
N GLY A 256 -3.38 12.69 9.81
CA GLY A 256 -4.59 12.53 10.60
C GLY A 256 -5.81 12.41 9.70
N SER A 257 -6.80 11.63 10.13
CA SER A 257 -8.06 11.41 9.44
C SER A 257 -9.22 11.33 10.45
N GLN A 258 -10.37 11.87 10.07
CA GLN A 258 -11.65 11.70 10.74
C GLN A 258 -12.64 11.13 9.73
N GLN A 259 -13.42 10.14 10.16
CA GLN A 259 -14.50 9.54 9.40
C GLN A 259 -15.85 9.85 10.02
N PHE A 260 -16.85 9.94 9.15
CA PHE A 260 -18.25 10.14 9.52
C PHE A 260 -19.18 9.55 8.45
N GLY A 261 -20.44 9.31 8.81
CA GLY A 261 -21.51 8.88 7.90
C GLY A 261 -22.18 7.61 8.42
N ASP A 262 -22.40 6.62 7.55
CA ASP A 262 -23.10 5.38 7.92
C ASP A 262 -22.24 4.15 7.57
N TYR A 263 -22.29 3.13 8.43
CA TYR A 263 -21.61 1.85 8.18
C TYR A 263 -22.52 0.70 8.60
N ASN A 264 -22.97 -0.10 7.63
CA ASN A 264 -23.95 -1.15 7.89
C ASN A 264 -25.26 -0.65 8.55
N GLY A 265 -25.66 0.59 8.25
CA GLY A 265 -26.83 1.27 8.85
C GLY A 265 -26.63 1.77 10.29
N LEU A 266 -25.40 1.77 10.81
CA LEU A 266 -25.00 2.35 12.10
C LEU A 266 -24.36 3.74 11.89
N ASP A 267 -24.50 4.65 12.86
CA ASP A 267 -23.85 5.97 12.81
C ASP A 267 -22.34 5.78 12.91
N HIS A 268 -21.61 6.17 11.87
CA HIS A 268 -20.19 5.94 11.79
C HIS A 268 -19.42 7.19 12.24
N GLN A 269 -18.51 7.04 13.22
CA GLN A 269 -17.58 8.09 13.63
C GLN A 269 -16.25 7.47 14.05
N ALA A 270 -15.19 7.67 13.28
CA ALA A 270 -13.89 7.04 13.55
C ALA A 270 -12.72 7.98 13.28
N HIS A 271 -11.55 7.69 13.84
CA HIS A 271 -10.35 8.51 13.61
C HIS A 271 -9.08 7.67 13.46
N ALA A 272 -8.09 8.26 12.81
CA ALA A 272 -6.75 7.69 12.73
C ALA A 272 -5.70 8.80 12.74
N PHE A 273 -4.54 8.52 13.33
CA PHE A 273 -3.38 9.40 13.22
C PHE A 273 -2.06 8.64 13.13
N VAL A 274 -1.09 9.29 12.50
CA VAL A 274 0.28 8.82 12.35
C VAL A 274 1.22 9.96 12.72
N LEU A 275 2.17 9.68 13.60
CA LEU A 275 3.27 10.55 13.99
C LEU A 275 4.58 9.82 13.73
N ALA A 276 5.35 10.28 12.76
CA ALA A 276 6.64 9.67 12.43
C ALA A 276 7.78 10.68 12.36
N GLY A 277 8.94 10.27 12.84
CA GLY A 277 10.20 11.00 12.82
C GLY A 277 11.31 10.12 12.26
N THR A 278 12.12 10.69 11.38
CA THR A 278 13.24 9.98 10.75
C THR A 278 14.51 10.80 10.86
N TYR A 279 15.61 10.18 11.29
CA TYR A 279 16.95 10.77 11.26
C TYR A 279 17.81 10.11 10.18
N ALA A 280 18.37 10.92 9.28
CA ALA A 280 19.29 10.48 8.24
C ALA A 280 20.76 10.62 8.69
N PHE A 281 21.50 9.51 8.64
CA PHE A 281 22.93 9.48 8.91
C PHE A 281 23.73 9.79 7.64
N ALA A 282 24.94 10.33 7.81
CA ALA A 282 25.88 10.56 6.71
C ALA A 282 26.63 9.29 6.26
N THR A 283 26.43 8.16 6.93
CA THR A 283 27.10 6.89 6.64
C THR A 283 26.25 6.02 5.72
N LYS A 284 26.89 5.19 4.89
CA LYS A 284 26.19 4.27 3.97
C LYS A 284 25.71 2.99 4.65
N GLY A 285 26.46 2.51 5.65
CA GLY A 285 26.20 1.25 6.35
C GLY A 285 24.85 1.26 7.05
N LEU A 286 24.63 2.27 7.91
CA LEU A 286 23.34 2.61 8.51
C LEU A 286 23.02 4.04 8.08
N SER A 287 22.06 4.21 7.18
CA SER A 287 21.73 5.50 6.57
C SER A 287 20.54 6.20 7.21
N GLN A 288 19.69 5.47 7.93
CA GLN A 288 18.45 6.01 8.49
C GLN A 288 18.02 5.24 9.73
N ILE A 289 17.52 5.97 10.72
CA ILE A 289 16.63 5.45 11.78
C ILE A 289 15.31 6.21 11.70
N GLY A 290 14.19 5.51 11.86
CA GLY A 290 12.86 6.08 11.97
C GLY A 290 12.12 5.52 13.17
N VAL A 291 11.26 6.34 13.76
CA VAL A 291 10.30 5.96 14.80
C VAL A 291 8.94 6.47 14.36
N ALA A 292 7.91 5.65 14.48
CA ALA A 292 6.54 6.05 14.25
C ALA A 292 5.62 5.54 15.36
N TYR A 293 4.59 6.33 15.64
CA TYR A 293 3.43 5.93 16.42
C TYR A 293 2.20 6.10 15.55
N ILE A 294 1.38 5.07 15.50
CA ILE A 294 0.21 4.93 14.63
C ILE A 294 -0.94 4.50 15.52
N GLN A 295 -2.09 5.15 15.40
CA GLN A 295 -3.31 4.70 16.04
C GLN A 295 -4.50 4.88 15.09
N ALA A 296 -5.47 3.97 15.13
CA ALA A 296 -6.83 4.22 14.66
C ALA A 296 -7.86 3.56 15.57
N SER A 297 -9.04 4.18 15.66
CA SER A 297 -10.11 3.77 16.56
C SER A 297 -10.64 2.36 16.25
N GLY A 298 -11.07 1.68 17.32
CA GLY A 298 -11.95 0.51 17.30
C GLY A 298 -13.34 0.90 17.82
N ASP A 299 -14.27 -0.05 17.78
CA ASP A 299 -15.62 0.10 18.32
C ASP A 299 -15.68 -0.31 19.82
N GLY A 300 -15.97 0.68 20.68
CA GLY A 300 -16.00 0.49 22.13
C GLY A 300 -17.32 -0.09 22.67
N ASP A 301 -18.40 -0.14 21.88
CA ASP A 301 -19.67 -0.72 22.29
C ASP A 301 -20.53 -1.10 21.08
N ALA A 302 -20.43 -2.36 20.62
CA ALA A 302 -21.19 -2.85 19.47
C ALA A 302 -22.74 -2.87 19.65
N LEU A 303 -23.28 -2.41 20.79
CA LEU A 303 -24.71 -2.43 21.11
C LEU A 303 -25.35 -1.02 21.21
N ASP A 304 -24.58 0.05 21.07
CA ASP A 304 -25.09 1.42 21.25
C ASP A 304 -25.72 2.04 19.98
N GLY A 305 -25.49 1.42 18.81
CA GLY A 305 -26.01 1.87 17.52
C GLY A 305 -25.01 2.69 16.70
N ASP A 306 -23.81 2.89 17.23
CA ASP A 306 -22.71 3.59 16.58
C ASP A 306 -21.69 2.56 16.04
N HIS A 307 -20.80 3.01 15.16
CA HIS A 307 -19.68 2.23 14.63
C HIS A 307 -18.42 3.09 14.61
N GLU A 308 -17.51 2.82 15.54
CA GLU A 308 -16.30 3.64 15.75
C GLU A 308 -15.01 3.01 15.19
N THR A 309 -15.08 1.78 14.67
CA THR A 309 -13.95 1.13 14.00
C THR A 309 -13.57 1.88 12.72
N PHE A 310 -12.29 2.26 12.61
CA PHE A 310 -11.80 3.00 11.44
C PHE A 310 -11.86 2.18 10.14
N ASP A 311 -12.50 2.72 9.09
CA ASP A 311 -12.51 2.12 7.76
C ASP A 311 -11.21 2.43 7.00
N ASN A 312 -10.40 1.41 6.72
CA ASN A 312 -9.09 1.59 6.11
C ASN A 312 -9.15 1.92 4.60
N LEU A 313 -10.32 1.89 3.96
CA LEU A 313 -10.55 2.10 2.53
C LEU A 313 -9.82 1.05 1.66
N TYR A 314 -8.82 1.48 0.89
CA TYR A 314 -8.13 0.65 -0.12
C TYR A 314 -6.61 0.65 0.10
N PRO A 315 -6.11 0.10 1.22
CA PRO A 315 -4.76 0.38 1.67
C PRO A 315 -3.69 -0.52 1.03
N LEU A 316 -2.43 -0.20 1.34
CA LEU A 316 -1.25 -1.08 1.23
C LEU A 316 -0.75 -1.39 2.66
N ASN A 317 -1.43 -2.33 3.34
CA ASN A 317 -1.17 -2.65 4.75
C ASN A 317 0.17 -3.36 4.97
N HIS A 318 0.49 -4.38 4.16
CA HIS A 318 1.77 -5.11 4.16
C HIS A 318 3.01 -4.23 4.35
N ALA A 319 3.01 -3.06 3.72
CA ALA A 319 4.20 -2.24 3.69
C ALA A 319 4.27 -1.23 4.87
N ASN A 320 3.16 -1.07 5.60
CA ASN A 320 2.93 -0.08 6.65
C ASN A 320 2.70 -0.68 8.06
N TYR A 321 2.21 -1.91 8.17
CA TYR A 321 1.75 -2.53 9.42
C TYR A 321 2.29 -3.97 9.60
N GLY A 322 3.57 -4.18 9.26
CA GLY A 322 4.20 -5.50 9.31
C GLY A 322 4.05 -6.29 8.01
N TYR A 323 5.08 -7.06 7.67
CA TYR A 323 5.14 -7.85 6.45
C TYR A 323 4.45 -9.21 6.60
N MET A 324 4.11 -9.60 7.83
CA MET A 324 3.33 -10.82 8.08
C MET A 324 1.83 -10.64 7.79
N ASP A 325 1.40 -9.41 7.45
CA ASP A 325 0.03 -9.10 7.03
C ASP A 325 -1.04 -9.38 8.11
N PHE A 326 -0.63 -9.52 9.38
CA PHE A 326 -1.55 -9.73 10.49
C PHE A 326 -2.35 -8.48 10.88
N PHE A 327 -1.92 -7.28 10.51
CA PHE A 327 -2.60 -6.03 10.92
C PHE A 327 -3.03 -5.18 9.73
N GLY A 328 -4.28 -4.72 9.79
CA GLY A 328 -4.74 -3.52 9.10
C GLY A 328 -4.72 -2.33 10.05
N LEU A 329 -5.04 -1.14 9.55
CA LEU A 329 -5.21 0.04 10.40
C LEU A 329 -6.43 0.00 11.36
N PRO A 330 -7.56 -0.70 11.10
CA PRO A 330 -8.72 -0.66 12.00
C PRO A 330 -8.38 -1.23 13.39
N ASN A 331 -8.86 -0.58 14.47
CA ASN A 331 -8.64 -1.00 15.86
C ASN A 331 -7.16 -1.27 16.20
N LEU A 332 -6.27 -0.33 15.85
CA LEU A 332 -4.82 -0.53 15.94
C LEU A 332 -4.15 0.55 16.78
N GLU A 333 -3.28 0.13 17.69
CA GLU A 333 -2.17 0.92 18.21
C GLU A 333 -0.83 0.25 17.81
N ASN A 334 0.08 1.01 17.20
CA ASN A 334 1.35 0.48 16.69
C ASN A 334 2.52 1.44 16.92
N TRP A 335 3.58 0.92 17.56
CA TRP A 335 4.90 1.54 17.61
C TRP A 335 5.83 0.88 16.60
N GLU A 336 6.40 1.66 15.67
CA GLU A 336 7.38 1.19 14.69
C GLU A 336 8.75 1.81 14.95
N VAL A 337 9.81 0.99 14.91
CA VAL A 337 11.20 1.44 14.77
C VAL A 337 11.80 0.83 13.51
N THR A 338 12.26 1.67 12.58
CA THR A 338 12.88 1.23 11.32
C THR A 338 14.35 1.65 11.24
N LEU A 339 15.22 0.71 10.88
CA LEU A 339 16.61 0.95 10.47
C LEU A 339 16.79 0.64 8.99
N LYS A 340 17.55 1.46 8.27
CA LYS A 340 17.88 1.22 6.86
C LYS A 340 19.33 1.52 6.55
N GLY A 341 19.89 0.76 5.62
CA GLY A 341 21.25 0.99 5.18
C GLY A 341 21.62 0.27 3.90
N ARG A 342 22.92 0.28 3.61
CA ARG A 342 23.48 -0.40 2.44
C ARG A 342 24.77 -1.12 2.80
N PHE A 343 24.85 -2.37 2.38
CA PHE A 343 26.10 -3.13 2.31
C PHE A 343 26.87 -2.77 1.02
N PRO A 344 28.13 -3.24 0.85
CA PRO A 344 28.85 -3.12 -0.41
C PRO A 344 28.06 -3.64 -1.62
N ARG A 345 28.45 -3.22 -2.83
CA ARG A 345 27.76 -3.57 -4.10
C ARG A 345 26.29 -3.10 -4.20
N ASN A 346 25.93 -2.07 -3.43
CA ASN A 346 24.60 -1.44 -3.41
C ASN A 346 23.46 -2.35 -2.91
N LEU A 347 23.79 -3.45 -2.23
CA LEU A 347 22.82 -4.25 -1.50
C LEU A 347 22.18 -3.40 -0.40
N GLN A 348 20.87 -3.22 -0.45
CA GLN A 348 20.12 -2.46 0.55
C GLN A 348 19.53 -3.41 1.58
N TRP A 349 19.43 -2.92 2.82
CA TRP A 349 18.78 -3.64 3.90
C TRP A 349 17.82 -2.72 4.65
N ARG A 350 16.73 -3.30 5.16
CA ARG A 350 15.84 -2.70 6.16
C ARG A 350 15.63 -3.71 7.29
N LEU A 351 15.69 -3.21 8.51
CA LEU A 351 15.19 -3.89 9.70
C LEU A 351 14.06 -3.03 10.25
N ALA A 352 12.93 -3.62 10.62
CA ALA A 352 11.95 -2.94 11.43
C ALA A 352 11.50 -3.81 12.59
N TRP A 353 11.11 -3.13 13.65
CA TRP A 353 10.40 -3.70 14.77
C TRP A 353 9.07 -2.97 14.91
N HIS A 354 8.01 -3.74 15.14
CA HIS A 354 6.67 -3.27 15.38
C HIS A 354 6.19 -3.83 16.72
N ARG A 355 5.50 -3.02 17.52
CA ARG A 355 4.70 -3.48 18.67
C ARG A 355 3.25 -3.16 18.38
N PHE A 356 2.42 -4.17 18.37
CA PHE A 356 1.01 -4.07 18.03
C PHE A 356 0.13 -4.32 19.26
N SER A 357 -0.74 -3.35 19.54
CA SER A 357 -1.85 -3.47 20.49
C SER A 357 -3.16 -3.13 19.78
N LEU A 358 -4.29 -3.56 20.36
CA LEU A 358 -5.63 -3.17 19.91
C LEU A 358 -6.10 -1.99 20.76
N VAL A 359 -6.84 -1.04 20.16
CA VAL A 359 -7.38 0.10 20.91
C VAL A 359 -8.53 -0.36 21.81
N GLU A 360 -9.41 -1.20 21.26
CA GLU A 360 -10.56 -1.82 21.92
C GLU A 360 -10.42 -3.34 21.82
N SER A 361 -9.64 -3.95 22.73
CA SER A 361 -9.33 -5.40 22.69
C SER A 361 -10.47 -6.30 23.17
N ASP A 362 -11.36 -5.77 23.99
CA ASP A 362 -12.49 -6.45 24.62
C ASP A 362 -13.84 -6.21 23.93
N GLN A 363 -13.92 -5.21 23.05
CA GLN A 363 -15.17 -4.80 22.38
C GLN A 363 -15.13 -4.94 20.86
N ASP A 364 -13.96 -4.78 20.23
CA ASP A 364 -13.81 -4.87 18.78
C ASP A 364 -12.84 -5.99 18.33
N ALA A 365 -13.01 -6.43 17.09
CA ALA A 365 -12.17 -7.45 16.49
C ALA A 365 -10.75 -6.92 16.20
N TRP A 366 -9.82 -7.86 16.08
CA TRP A 366 -8.52 -7.61 15.43
C TRP A 366 -8.67 -7.83 13.92
N TYR A 367 -8.38 -6.82 13.11
CA TYR A 367 -8.45 -6.88 11.65
C TYR A 367 -7.09 -7.12 10.98
N SER A 368 -7.07 -8.05 10.02
CA SER A 368 -5.89 -8.37 9.18
C SER A 368 -5.54 -7.26 8.18
N ALA A 369 -4.39 -7.38 7.51
CA ALA A 369 -4.04 -6.52 6.39
C ALA A 369 -5.08 -6.56 5.24
N GLY A 370 -5.85 -7.66 5.13
CA GLY A 370 -6.98 -7.81 4.22
C GLY A 370 -8.31 -7.23 4.72
N LEU A 371 -8.32 -6.60 5.90
CA LEU A 371 -9.47 -5.99 6.57
C LEU A 371 -10.54 -6.97 7.06
N ALA A 372 -10.30 -8.28 6.96
CA ALA A 372 -11.15 -9.29 7.59
C ALA A 372 -10.77 -9.43 9.08
N PRO A 373 -11.75 -9.66 9.98
CA PRO A 373 -11.48 -9.95 11.38
C PRO A 373 -10.73 -11.29 11.51
N LEU A 374 -9.61 -11.29 12.23
CA LEU A 374 -8.83 -12.47 12.59
C LEU A 374 -9.34 -13.12 13.88
N TYR A 375 -9.60 -12.29 14.89
CA TYR A 375 -10.14 -12.70 16.18
C TYR A 375 -11.22 -11.72 16.63
N THR A 376 -12.35 -12.28 17.09
CA THR A 376 -13.39 -11.52 17.79
C THR A 376 -12.98 -11.31 19.26
N PRO A 377 -13.54 -10.29 19.93
CA PRO A 377 -13.25 -10.05 21.35
C PRO A 377 -13.56 -11.27 22.23
N VAL A 378 -12.82 -11.42 23.34
CA VAL A 378 -13.17 -12.40 24.40
C VAL A 378 -13.98 -11.69 25.47
N VAL A 379 -14.93 -12.39 26.09
CA VAL A 379 -15.64 -11.91 27.27
C VAL A 379 -14.94 -12.45 28.53
N GLY A 380 -14.53 -11.57 29.46
CA GLY A 380 -14.00 -11.98 30.76
C GLY A 380 -12.81 -11.14 31.24
N PRO A 381 -12.16 -11.51 32.36
CA PRO A 381 -11.03 -10.75 32.92
C PRO A 381 -9.83 -10.62 31.96
N GLU A 382 -9.65 -11.59 31.07
CA GLU A 382 -8.61 -11.67 30.05
C GLU A 382 -8.85 -10.74 28.85
N ALA A 383 -10.02 -10.10 28.77
CA ALA A 383 -10.39 -9.25 27.65
C ALA A 383 -9.58 -7.93 27.58
N ASN A 384 -8.99 -7.51 28.71
CA ASN A 384 -8.21 -6.28 28.82
C ASN A 384 -6.76 -6.39 28.31
N GLU A 385 -6.31 -7.58 27.90
CA GLU A 385 -4.96 -7.73 27.35
C GLU A 385 -4.94 -7.18 25.92
N ASP A 386 -4.41 -5.97 25.72
CA ASP A 386 -4.43 -5.31 24.41
C ASP A 386 -3.29 -5.74 23.48
N HIS A 387 -2.20 -6.28 24.04
CA HIS A 387 -0.96 -6.52 23.33
C HIS A 387 -1.08 -7.77 22.46
N ALA A 388 -1.29 -7.56 21.16
CA ALA A 388 -1.40 -8.61 20.16
C ALA A 388 -0.05 -9.28 19.87
N GLY A 389 1.04 -8.50 19.86
CA GLY A 389 2.40 -9.03 19.76
C GLY A 389 3.41 -8.08 19.13
N ASP A 390 4.63 -8.57 18.96
CA ASP A 390 5.76 -7.83 18.39
C ASP A 390 6.23 -8.47 17.08
N GLU A 391 6.46 -7.69 16.03
CA GLU A 391 6.98 -8.18 14.74
C GLU A 391 8.37 -7.63 14.45
N VAL A 392 9.27 -8.48 13.95
CA VAL A 392 10.58 -8.07 13.44
C VAL A 392 10.69 -8.41 11.95
N ASP A 393 10.82 -7.39 11.11
CA ASP A 393 10.97 -7.50 9.66
C ASP A 393 12.41 -7.24 9.23
N PHE A 394 13.04 -8.21 8.58
CA PHE A 394 14.31 -8.00 7.89
C PHE A 394 14.20 -8.23 6.39
N THR A 395 14.64 -7.25 5.60
CA THR A 395 14.61 -7.35 4.13
C THR A 395 15.92 -6.93 3.50
N LEU A 396 16.22 -7.59 2.38
CA LEU A 396 17.36 -7.30 1.52
C LEU A 396 16.87 -7.05 0.09
N SER A 397 17.45 -6.04 -0.56
CA SER A 397 17.18 -5.74 -1.97
C SER A 397 18.48 -5.67 -2.78
N PHE A 398 18.55 -6.51 -3.81
CA PHE A 398 19.68 -6.74 -4.68
C PHE A 398 19.35 -6.25 -6.10
N PRO A 399 19.72 -5.02 -6.47
CA PRO A 399 19.54 -4.53 -7.83
C PRO A 399 20.62 -5.12 -8.76
N ILE A 400 20.50 -6.41 -9.09
CA ILE A 400 21.46 -7.18 -9.91
C ILE A 400 21.76 -6.45 -11.23
N LEU A 401 20.71 -6.01 -11.93
CA LEU A 401 20.82 -5.10 -13.08
C LEU A 401 19.94 -3.88 -12.78
N PRO A 402 20.52 -2.74 -12.38
CA PRO A 402 19.74 -1.57 -12.00
C PRO A 402 18.69 -1.22 -13.05
N LYS A 403 17.44 -1.02 -12.60
CA LYS A 403 16.23 -0.76 -13.42
C LYS A 403 15.73 -1.92 -14.28
N LYS A 404 16.43 -3.06 -14.33
CA LYS A 404 16.05 -4.23 -15.14
C LYS A 404 15.79 -5.47 -14.31
N LEU A 405 16.66 -5.81 -13.37
CA LEU A 405 16.53 -7.00 -12.54
C LEU A 405 16.83 -6.66 -11.09
N THR A 406 15.85 -6.89 -10.23
CA THR A 406 16.00 -6.79 -8.77
C THR A 406 15.59 -8.11 -8.15
N VAL A 407 16.38 -8.60 -7.20
CA VAL A 407 16.00 -9.72 -6.33
C VAL A 407 15.82 -9.16 -4.93
N ALA A 408 14.77 -9.57 -4.24
CA ALA A 408 14.55 -9.24 -2.85
C ALA A 408 14.39 -10.52 -2.01
N LEU A 409 14.85 -10.44 -0.77
CA LEU A 409 14.67 -11.46 0.25
C LEU A 409 14.04 -10.79 1.47
N GLY A 410 13.12 -11.48 2.13
CA GLY A 410 12.56 -11.04 3.39
C GLY A 410 12.39 -12.18 4.37
N TYR A 411 12.53 -11.85 5.63
CA TYR A 411 12.22 -12.67 6.78
C TYR A 411 11.48 -11.81 7.81
N SER A 412 10.37 -12.31 8.32
CA SER A 412 9.64 -11.69 9.42
C SER A 412 9.37 -12.73 10.49
N ARG A 413 9.41 -12.31 11.75
CA ARG A 413 9.00 -13.11 12.91
C ARG A 413 8.02 -12.32 13.75
N PHE A 414 6.89 -12.94 14.08
CA PHE A 414 5.90 -12.41 15.00
C PHE A 414 5.98 -13.15 16.32
N LEU A 415 6.18 -12.41 17.40
CA LEU A 415 6.19 -12.91 18.77
C LEU A 415 4.80 -12.71 19.36
N ALA A 416 4.12 -13.80 19.70
CA ALA A 416 2.75 -13.74 20.18
C ALA A 416 2.66 -12.97 21.52
N GLY A 417 1.73 -12.02 21.59
CA GLY A 417 1.48 -11.22 22.79
C GLY A 417 0.49 -11.85 23.76
N ASP A 418 0.17 -11.12 24.83
CA ASP A 418 -0.73 -11.59 25.89
C ASP A 418 -2.18 -11.75 25.38
N TYR A 419 -2.63 -10.92 24.43
CA TYR A 419 -3.95 -11.05 23.77
C TYR A 419 -4.16 -12.42 23.09
N LEU A 420 -3.09 -12.99 22.53
CA LEU A 420 -3.11 -14.31 21.91
C LEU A 420 -2.90 -15.43 22.94
N SER A 421 -2.04 -15.19 23.93
CA SER A 421 -1.71 -16.17 24.97
C SER A 421 -2.95 -16.58 25.77
N VAL A 422 -3.83 -15.64 26.14
CA VAL A 422 -5.09 -15.94 26.84
C VAL A 422 -6.07 -16.78 26.01
N ARG A 423 -5.88 -16.81 24.68
CA ARG A 423 -6.69 -17.63 23.74
C ARG A 423 -6.09 -19.01 23.49
N GLY A 424 -4.99 -19.36 24.16
CA GLY A 424 -4.23 -20.59 23.89
C GLY A 424 -3.55 -20.58 22.52
N ARG A 425 -3.10 -19.40 22.07
CA ARG A 425 -2.46 -19.15 20.78
C ARG A 425 -1.05 -18.56 21.00
N ASP A 426 -0.20 -19.30 21.69
CA ASP A 426 1.12 -18.85 22.19
C ASP A 426 2.28 -19.17 21.23
N THR A 427 1.99 -19.67 20.02
CA THR A 427 3.03 -19.99 19.04
C THR A 427 3.40 -18.74 18.24
N ASP A 428 4.70 -18.42 18.22
CA ASP A 428 5.28 -17.41 17.33
C ASP A 428 5.12 -17.81 15.87
N ALA A 429 5.01 -16.84 14.96
CA ALA A 429 4.92 -17.12 13.53
C ALA A 429 6.17 -16.65 12.78
N ASP A 430 6.50 -17.31 11.67
CA ASP A 430 7.64 -16.96 10.81
C ASP A 430 7.19 -16.83 9.35
N PHE A 431 7.70 -15.80 8.65
CA PHE A 431 7.44 -15.56 7.24
C PHE A 431 8.74 -15.38 6.45
N TRP A 432 8.90 -16.11 5.36
CA TRP A 432 9.98 -15.95 4.40
C TRP A 432 9.44 -15.63 3.03
N PHE A 433 10.16 -14.77 2.30
CA PHE A 433 9.96 -14.67 0.86
C PHE A 433 11.25 -14.42 0.09
N VAL A 434 11.26 -14.89 -1.16
CA VAL A 434 12.21 -14.46 -2.19
C VAL A 434 11.43 -13.98 -3.40
N GLN A 435 11.80 -12.81 -3.93
CA GLN A 435 11.13 -12.22 -5.08
C GLN A 435 12.14 -11.77 -6.14
N GLY A 436 12.00 -12.28 -7.36
CA GLY A 436 12.67 -11.76 -8.55
C GLY A 436 11.73 -10.84 -9.34
N LEU A 437 12.22 -9.65 -9.71
CA LEU A 437 11.51 -8.72 -10.58
C LEU A 437 12.38 -8.37 -11.79
N LEU A 438 11.94 -8.81 -12.96
CA LEU A 438 12.48 -8.42 -14.26
C LEU A 438 11.59 -7.35 -14.89
N THR A 439 12.21 -6.29 -15.40
CA THR A 439 11.57 -5.20 -16.12
C THR A 439 12.35 -4.93 -17.40
N TRP A 440 11.65 -4.98 -18.52
CA TRP A 440 12.18 -4.63 -19.82
C TRP A 440 11.27 -3.59 -20.47
N ASN A 441 11.87 -2.52 -21.00
CA ASN A 441 11.14 -1.47 -21.69
C ASN A 441 11.82 -1.19 -23.03
N TYR A 442 11.03 -1.10 -24.09
CA TYR A 442 11.47 -0.66 -25.40
C TYR A 442 10.85 0.69 -25.74
N ARG A 443 11.71 1.58 -26.23
CA ARG A 443 11.34 2.88 -26.79
C ARG A 443 12.16 3.08 -28.06
N PRO A 444 11.52 3.31 -29.21
CA PRO A 444 12.25 3.66 -30.41
C PRO A 444 12.89 5.05 -30.23
N THR A 445 14.17 5.15 -30.56
CA THR A 445 14.81 6.46 -30.77
C THR A 445 14.34 7.01 -32.12
N ARG A 446 14.09 8.32 -32.19
CA ARG A 446 13.85 8.98 -33.48
C ARG A 446 15.05 8.88 -34.40
#